data_AF-A0A316FW66-F1
#
_entry.id   AF-A0A316FW66-F1
#
_cell.length_a   1.000
_cell.length_b   1.000
_cell.length_c   1.000
_cell.angle_alpha   90.00
_cell.angle_beta   90.00
_cell.angle_gamma   90.00
#
_symmetry.space_group_name_H-M   'P 1'
#
loop_
_entity.id
_entity.type
_entity.pdbx_description
1 polymer ?
#
loop_
_entity_poly.entity_id
_entity_poly.type
_entity_poly.pdbx_seq_one_letter_code
_entity_poly.pdbx_strand_id
1 'polypeptide(L)'
;MHRPLSRAGILAAVLGMAFTGGLLYPSPAQASTFEGQLQNHATGRCLDSNDRGDVYTLPCEKGNPHQKWYFDSNSDQHMDTPIGLRNAATGRCLSGDLDDAGNPQLTTGECWSAFRPAGPSWDDITLSGRFLELTGRSCIDGNHGGEAYFLHCNGTDHQRWRVVFG
;
A
#
# COMPACT_ATOMS: atom_id res chain seq x y z
N MET A 1 -11.49 -17.55 62.97
CA MET A 1 -11.28 -16.09 62.75
C MET A 1 -9.82 -15.79 63.01
N HIS A 2 -9.11 -15.16 62.06
CA HIS A 2 -8.08 -14.10 62.24
C HIS A 2 -7.12 -14.04 61.04
N ARG A 3 -6.91 -12.80 60.60
CA ARG A 3 -6.23 -12.33 59.39
C ARG A 3 -4.71 -12.55 59.47
N PRO A 4 -4.00 -12.84 58.36
CA PRO A 4 -2.56 -12.65 58.33
C PRO A 4 -2.19 -11.17 58.08
N LEU A 5 -1.20 -10.73 58.85
CA LEU A 5 -0.66 -9.37 58.97
C LEU A 5 0.28 -9.00 57.82
N SER A 6 0.25 -7.72 57.45
CA SER A 6 1.22 -7.03 56.59
C SER A 6 2.60 -6.90 57.26
N ARG A 7 3.68 -7.00 56.49
CA ARG A 7 4.97 -6.37 56.81
C ARG A 7 5.61 -5.79 55.55
N ALA A 8 5.90 -4.50 55.62
CA ALA A 8 6.69 -3.72 54.67
C ALA A 8 8.13 -3.51 55.19
N GLY A 9 9.05 -3.20 54.28
CA GLY A 9 10.46 -2.81 54.52
C GLY A 9 11.42 -3.97 54.25
N ILE A 10 12.47 -3.86 53.44
CA ILE A 10 13.57 -2.89 53.52
C ILE A 10 14.14 -2.58 52.12
N LEU A 11 14.46 -1.30 51.89
CA LEU A 11 15.23 -0.79 50.75
C LEU A 11 16.66 -1.34 50.74
N ALA A 12 17.14 -1.83 49.60
CA ALA A 12 18.56 -2.00 49.34
C ALA A 12 18.90 -1.29 48.02
N ALA A 13 19.52 -0.13 48.13
CA ALA A 13 20.20 0.51 47.01
C ALA A 13 21.49 -0.27 46.74
N VAL A 14 21.65 -0.81 45.53
CA VAL A 14 22.91 -1.40 45.08
C VAL A 14 23.38 -0.61 43.86
N LEU A 15 24.40 0.23 44.09
CA LEU A 15 25.31 0.70 43.05
C LEU A 15 26.10 -0.51 42.54
N GLY A 16 25.83 -0.93 41.31
CA GLY A 16 26.58 -1.97 40.64
C GLY A 16 26.68 -1.67 39.15
N MET A 17 27.87 -1.25 38.69
CA MET A 17 28.20 -1.30 37.27
C MET A 17 28.31 -2.77 36.86
N ALA A 18 27.40 -3.23 36.02
CA ALA A 18 27.50 -4.50 35.32
C ALA A 18 27.60 -4.23 33.82
N PHE A 19 28.70 -4.66 33.19
CA PHE A 19 28.75 -4.90 31.75
C PHE A 19 27.76 -6.02 31.43
N THR A 20 26.50 -5.67 31.16
CA THR A 20 25.55 -6.60 30.56
C THR A 20 25.84 -6.67 29.08
N GLY A 21 26.32 -7.83 28.61
CA GLY A 21 26.36 -8.15 27.19
C GLY A 21 25.03 -7.77 26.56
N GLY A 22 25.07 -6.77 25.67
CA GLY A 22 23.88 -6.21 25.05
C GLY A 22 23.18 -7.32 24.27
N LEU A 23 21.98 -7.68 24.70
CA LEU A 23 21.04 -8.34 23.82
C LEU A 23 20.85 -7.40 22.63
N LEU A 24 21.36 -7.80 21.46
CA LEU A 24 20.99 -7.18 20.19
C LEU A 24 19.51 -7.52 19.98
N TYR A 25 18.61 -6.69 20.51
CA TYR A 25 17.23 -6.73 20.09
C TYR A 25 17.22 -6.29 18.62
N PRO A 26 16.83 -7.15 17.67
CA PRO A 26 16.58 -6.65 16.33
C PRO A 26 15.50 -5.57 16.48
N SER A 27 15.81 -4.37 16.02
CA SER A 27 14.76 -3.36 15.86
C SER A 27 13.71 -3.95 14.92
N PRO A 28 12.40 -3.71 15.15
CA PRO A 28 11.42 -4.09 14.15
C PRO A 28 11.83 -3.44 12.84
N ALA A 29 11.94 -4.23 11.77
CA ALA A 29 12.09 -3.69 10.43
C ALA A 29 10.86 -2.81 10.18
N GLN A 30 11.05 -1.50 10.11
CA GLN A 30 9.96 -0.60 9.75
C GLN A 30 9.75 -0.77 8.25
N ALA A 31 8.61 -1.34 7.86
CA ALA A 31 8.17 -1.29 6.47
C ALA A 31 8.04 0.19 6.09
N SER A 32 8.76 0.64 5.05
CA SER A 32 8.61 2.01 4.55
C SER A 32 7.22 2.11 3.94
N THR A 33 6.33 2.77 4.67
CA THR A 33 4.98 3.10 4.22
C THR A 33 4.93 4.59 4.02
N PHE A 34 4.55 5.03 2.83
CA PHE A 34 4.19 6.43 2.59
C PHE A 34 2.76 6.50 2.04
N GLU A 35 2.13 7.66 2.13
CA GLU A 35 0.75 7.89 1.68
C GLU A 35 0.74 8.86 0.49
N GLY A 36 -0.13 8.62 -0.50
CA GLY A 36 -0.37 9.57 -1.58
C GLY A 36 -1.65 9.29 -2.37
N GLN A 37 -2.06 10.27 -3.17
CA GLN A 37 -3.12 10.09 -4.18
C GLN A 37 -2.49 9.72 -5.52
N LEU A 38 -3.10 8.79 -6.25
CA LEU A 38 -2.68 8.42 -7.61
C LEU A 38 -3.51 9.22 -8.63
N GLN A 39 -2.92 10.26 -9.22
CA GLN A 39 -3.56 11.08 -10.24
C GLN A 39 -3.14 10.66 -11.65
N ASN A 40 -4.11 10.36 -12.51
CA ASN A 40 -3.88 9.96 -13.89
C ASN A 40 -3.40 11.15 -14.73
N HIS A 41 -2.32 10.98 -15.53
CA HIS A 41 -1.76 12.07 -16.33
C HIS A 41 -2.68 12.52 -17.47
N ALA A 42 -3.38 11.61 -18.14
CA ALA A 42 -4.26 11.96 -19.25
C ALA A 42 -5.55 12.67 -18.81
N THR A 43 -6.14 12.25 -17.68
CA THR A 43 -7.48 12.69 -17.27
C THR A 43 -7.49 13.67 -16.11
N GLY A 44 -6.38 13.76 -15.35
CA GLY A 44 -6.30 14.56 -14.12
C GLY A 44 -7.15 14.02 -12.96
N ARG A 45 -7.76 12.85 -13.10
CA ARG A 45 -8.61 12.20 -12.09
C ARG A 45 -7.79 11.34 -11.13
N CYS A 46 -8.26 11.17 -9.91
CA CYS A 46 -7.60 10.40 -8.86
C CYS A 46 -8.21 9.01 -8.70
N LEU A 47 -7.38 8.00 -8.49
CA LEU A 47 -7.79 6.63 -8.18
C LEU A 47 -8.49 6.59 -6.81
N ASP A 48 -9.68 6.01 -6.78
CA ASP A 48 -10.58 5.94 -5.64
C ASP A 48 -11.08 4.49 -5.47
N SER A 49 -11.49 4.14 -4.26
CA SER A 49 -12.21 2.89 -4.01
C SER A 49 -13.16 2.98 -2.83
N ASN A 50 -14.10 2.05 -2.77
CA ASN A 50 -15.14 2.01 -1.74
C ASN A 50 -15.13 0.70 -0.92
N ASP A 51 -15.99 0.63 0.10
CA ASP A 51 -16.09 -0.54 0.99
C ASP A 51 -16.61 -1.81 0.29
N ARG A 52 -17.20 -1.68 -0.90
CA ARG A 52 -17.69 -2.82 -1.71
C ARG A 52 -16.59 -3.50 -2.51
N GLY A 53 -15.43 -2.86 -2.64
CA GLY A 53 -14.33 -3.37 -3.44
C GLY A 53 -14.21 -2.75 -4.83
N ASP A 54 -15.08 -1.83 -5.20
CA ASP A 54 -15.03 -1.19 -6.52
C ASP A 54 -13.83 -0.22 -6.59
N VAL A 55 -13.18 -0.19 -7.76
CA VAL A 55 -12.08 0.73 -8.07
C VAL A 55 -12.45 1.55 -9.28
N TYR A 56 -12.26 2.87 -9.18
CA TYR A 56 -12.63 3.82 -10.21
C TYR A 56 -11.78 5.09 -10.07
N THR A 57 -12.03 6.10 -10.91
CA THR A 57 -11.43 7.42 -10.75
C THR A 57 -12.49 8.50 -10.56
N LEU A 58 -12.18 9.49 -9.72
CA LEU A 58 -13.00 10.69 -9.48
C LEU A 58 -12.17 11.97 -9.64
N PRO A 59 -12.81 13.16 -9.76
CA PRO A 59 -12.07 14.40 -9.56
C PRO A 59 -11.29 14.36 -8.25
N CYS A 60 -10.06 14.85 -8.27
CA CYS A 60 -9.18 14.78 -7.10
C CYS A 60 -9.70 15.68 -5.96
N GLU A 61 -9.83 15.10 -4.78
CA GLU A 61 -10.30 15.75 -3.55
C GLU A 61 -9.24 15.59 -2.45
N LYS A 62 -8.55 16.68 -2.12
CA LYS A 62 -7.38 16.67 -1.19
C LYS A 62 -7.66 15.99 0.17
N GLY A 63 -8.88 16.12 0.68
CA GLY A 63 -9.28 15.60 1.98
C GLY A 63 -9.91 14.21 1.95
N ASN A 64 -10.13 13.61 0.78
CA ASN A 64 -10.89 12.37 0.65
C ASN A 64 -9.99 11.15 0.92
N PRO A 65 -10.18 10.41 2.04
CA PRO A 65 -9.36 9.25 2.35
C PRO A 65 -9.59 8.06 1.39
N HIS A 66 -10.72 8.01 0.68
CA HIS A 66 -10.95 6.99 -0.35
C HIS A 66 -10.05 7.16 -1.57
N GLN A 67 -9.48 8.35 -1.77
CA GLN A 67 -8.52 8.64 -2.83
C GLN A 67 -7.06 8.55 -2.38
N LYS A 68 -6.82 8.15 -1.13
CA LYS A 68 -5.49 8.02 -0.55
C LYS A 68 -5.09 6.56 -0.41
N TRP A 69 -3.82 6.30 -0.71
CA TRP A 69 -3.26 4.96 -0.73
C TRP A 69 -1.97 4.93 0.07
N TYR A 70 -1.85 3.97 0.97
CA TYR A 70 -0.61 3.59 1.61
C TYR A 70 0.18 2.67 0.67
N PHE A 71 1.42 3.05 0.38
CA PHE A 71 2.36 2.32 -0.44
C PHE A 71 3.22 1.46 0.49
N ASP A 72 2.83 0.20 0.68
CA ASP A 72 3.48 -0.71 1.60
C ASP A 72 4.62 -1.46 0.91
N SER A 73 5.85 -1.33 1.43
CA SER A 73 7.03 -2.00 0.88
C SER A 73 7.21 -3.46 1.34
N ASN A 74 6.26 -4.04 2.07
CA ASN A 74 6.35 -5.41 2.61
C ASN A 74 6.11 -6.52 1.56
N SER A 75 6.39 -6.26 0.29
CA SER A 75 6.57 -7.28 -0.75
C SER A 75 8.00 -7.23 -1.30
N ASP A 76 8.87 -7.90 -0.56
CA ASP A 76 10.26 -8.34 -0.84
C ASP A 76 11.03 -7.75 -2.05
N GLN A 77 12.00 -6.89 -1.71
CA GLN A 77 13.34 -6.53 -2.25
C GLN A 77 13.60 -6.27 -3.77
N HIS A 78 14.49 -5.27 -4.00
CA HIS A 78 15.04 -4.68 -5.24
C HIS A 78 14.15 -3.66 -5.95
N MET A 79 14.62 -2.43 -6.25
CA MET A 79 13.88 -1.54 -7.15
C MET A 79 13.55 -2.29 -8.44
N ASP A 80 12.25 -2.48 -8.72
CA ASP A 80 11.55 -3.72 -9.16
C ASP A 80 10.65 -4.36 -8.07
N THR A 81 10.57 -3.74 -6.87
CA THR A 81 9.87 -4.27 -5.70
C THR A 81 8.40 -4.08 -5.94
N PRO A 82 7.62 -5.16 -5.95
CA PRO A 82 6.19 -5.02 -5.88
C PRO A 82 5.82 -4.15 -4.66
N ILE A 83 4.80 -3.30 -4.78
CA ILE A 83 4.22 -2.53 -3.69
C ILE A 83 2.80 -3.00 -3.42
N GLY A 84 2.42 -3.05 -2.15
CA GLY A 84 1.02 -3.08 -1.76
C GLY A 84 0.44 -1.67 -1.84
N LEU A 85 -0.78 -1.53 -2.33
CA LEU A 85 -1.53 -0.27 -2.31
C LEU A 85 -2.77 -0.48 -1.42
N ARG A 86 -2.70 -0.04 -0.17
CA ARG A 86 -3.83 -0.13 0.77
C ARG A 86 -4.59 1.18 0.79
N ASN A 87 -5.89 1.13 0.56
CA ASN A 87 -6.74 2.31 0.64
C ASN A 87 -6.81 2.83 2.08
N ALA A 88 -6.67 4.15 2.27
CA ALA A 88 -6.61 4.76 3.59
C ALA A 88 -7.96 4.79 4.33
N ALA A 89 -9.08 4.84 3.59
CA ALA A 89 -10.42 4.82 4.17
C ALA A 89 -10.86 3.40 4.57
N THR A 90 -10.72 2.45 3.64
CA THR A 90 -11.33 1.12 3.79
C THR A 90 -10.37 0.09 4.39
N GLY A 91 -9.07 0.34 4.35
CA GLY A 91 -8.03 -0.63 4.73
C GLY A 91 -7.89 -1.81 3.77
N ARG A 92 -8.67 -1.84 2.68
CA ARG A 92 -8.60 -2.88 1.62
C ARG A 92 -7.43 -2.59 0.70
N CYS A 93 -6.81 -3.62 0.14
CA CYS A 93 -5.71 -3.47 -0.79
C CYS A 93 -6.16 -3.57 -2.24
N LEU A 94 -5.59 -2.74 -3.11
CA LEU A 94 -5.76 -2.85 -4.54
C LEU A 94 -5.37 -4.26 -4.99
N SER A 95 -6.19 -4.87 -5.83
CA SER A 95 -6.00 -6.23 -6.32
C SER A 95 -6.12 -6.28 -7.83
N GLY A 96 -5.27 -7.11 -8.43
CA GLY A 96 -5.36 -7.44 -9.85
C GLY A 96 -5.53 -8.93 -10.01
N ASP A 97 -6.75 -9.33 -10.35
CA ASP A 97 -7.19 -10.72 -10.41
C ASP A 97 -7.76 -11.05 -11.79
N LEU A 98 -8.03 -12.33 -12.03
CA LEU A 98 -8.81 -12.78 -13.19
C LEU A 98 -10.20 -13.19 -12.71
N ASP A 99 -11.25 -12.81 -13.44
CA ASP A 99 -12.57 -13.40 -13.23
C ASP A 99 -12.64 -14.86 -13.71
N ASP A 100 -13.77 -15.55 -13.48
CA ASP A 100 -13.97 -16.95 -13.91
C ASP A 100 -13.84 -17.15 -15.42
N ALA A 101 -14.02 -16.09 -16.21
CA ALA A 101 -13.84 -16.10 -17.66
C ALA A 101 -12.39 -15.76 -18.09
N GLY A 102 -11.51 -15.46 -17.14
CA GLY A 102 -10.12 -15.11 -17.38
C GLY A 102 -9.90 -13.65 -17.76
N ASN A 103 -10.88 -12.76 -17.60
CA ASN A 103 -10.68 -11.33 -17.86
C ASN A 103 -10.02 -10.67 -16.64
N PRO A 104 -9.07 -9.74 -16.87
CA PRO A 104 -8.43 -9.03 -15.77
C PRO A 104 -9.40 -8.07 -15.09
N GLN A 105 -9.44 -8.11 -13.77
CA GLN A 105 -10.28 -7.29 -12.91
C GLN A 105 -9.40 -6.44 -11.98
N LEU A 106 -9.71 -5.15 -11.88
CA LEU A 106 -9.10 -4.23 -10.93
C LEU A 106 -10.10 -3.96 -9.81
N THR A 107 -9.81 -4.46 -8.62
CA THR A 107 -10.71 -4.35 -7.45
C THR A 107 -9.91 -3.99 -6.20
N THR A 108 -10.56 -3.87 -5.04
CA THR A 108 -9.88 -3.96 -3.75
C THR A 108 -10.33 -5.17 -2.97
N GLY A 109 -9.44 -5.74 -2.16
CA GLY A 109 -9.68 -6.93 -1.35
C GLY A 109 -8.62 -7.12 -0.28
N GLU A 110 -8.23 -8.37 -0.07
CA GLU A 110 -7.18 -8.75 0.87
C GLU A 110 -5.79 -8.26 0.41
N CYS A 111 -4.89 -8.06 1.36
CA CYS A 111 -3.56 -7.47 1.13
C CYS A 111 -2.49 -8.50 0.75
N TRP A 112 -2.70 -9.20 -0.37
CA TRP A 112 -1.75 -10.13 -0.97
C TRP A 112 -1.31 -9.73 -2.39
N SER A 113 -2.09 -8.88 -3.05
CA SER A 113 -1.75 -8.31 -4.36
C SER A 113 -0.64 -7.30 -4.27
N ALA A 114 0.24 -7.31 -5.28
CA ALA A 114 1.34 -6.37 -5.36
C ALA A 114 1.57 -5.90 -6.81
N PHE A 115 1.90 -4.62 -6.94
CA PHE A 115 2.05 -3.92 -8.21
C PHE A 115 3.49 -3.53 -8.42
N ARG A 116 4.01 -3.66 -9.64
CA ARG A 116 5.34 -3.16 -9.99
C ARG A 116 5.22 -1.72 -10.49
N PRO A 117 5.69 -0.72 -9.73
CA PRO A 117 5.82 0.63 -10.22
C PRO A 117 7.02 0.70 -11.18
N ALA A 118 6.85 1.35 -12.32
CA ALA A 118 7.93 1.60 -13.27
C ALA A 118 7.81 3.02 -13.82
N GLY A 119 8.91 3.75 -13.86
CA GLY A 119 8.92 5.14 -14.33
C GLY A 119 10.11 5.91 -13.78
N PRO A 120 10.35 7.14 -14.27
CA PRO A 120 11.50 7.95 -13.86
C PRO A 120 11.40 8.49 -12.43
N SER A 121 10.18 8.61 -11.86
CA SER A 121 9.97 9.14 -10.51
C SER A 121 8.53 8.87 -10.04
N TRP A 122 8.21 9.13 -8.77
CA TRP A 122 6.83 9.04 -8.26
C TRP A 122 5.86 10.04 -8.91
N ASP A 123 6.35 11.08 -9.59
CA ASP A 123 5.50 11.99 -10.36
C ASP A 123 5.02 11.37 -11.69
N ASP A 124 5.61 10.25 -12.08
CA ASP A 124 5.37 9.58 -13.35
C ASP A 124 5.72 8.10 -13.23
N ILE A 125 4.72 7.30 -12.87
CA ILE A 125 4.81 5.85 -12.78
C ILE A 125 3.71 5.19 -13.60
N THR A 126 4.01 4.00 -14.07
CA THR A 126 3.03 3.00 -14.47
C THR A 126 2.97 1.92 -13.39
N LEU A 127 1.77 1.39 -13.13
CA LEU A 127 1.55 0.31 -12.18
C LEU A 127 1.10 -0.94 -12.94
N SER A 128 1.91 -2.00 -12.88
CA SER A 128 1.58 -3.28 -13.52
C SER A 128 1.30 -4.38 -12.49
N GLY A 129 0.26 -5.19 -12.73
CA GLY A 129 -0.09 -6.31 -11.86
C GLY A 129 0.83 -7.53 -12.11
N ARG A 130 1.30 -8.17 -11.03
CA ARG A 130 2.22 -9.33 -11.11
C ARG A 130 1.58 -10.56 -11.76
N PHE A 131 0.29 -10.80 -11.53
CA PHE A 131 -0.39 -12.03 -11.98
C PHE A 131 -0.77 -12.03 -13.47
N LEU A 132 -0.64 -10.90 -14.17
CA LEU A 132 -0.96 -10.75 -15.59
C LEU A 132 0.26 -11.00 -16.51
N GLU A 133 1.34 -11.56 -15.98
CA GLU A 133 2.54 -11.88 -16.76
C GLU A 133 2.30 -12.97 -17.82
N LEU A 134 1.30 -13.84 -17.63
CA LEU A 134 0.94 -14.90 -18.59
C LEU A 134 0.10 -14.41 -19.78
N THR A 135 -0.45 -13.20 -19.72
CA THR A 135 -1.28 -12.59 -20.78
C THR A 135 -0.58 -11.41 -21.49
N GLY A 136 0.67 -11.13 -21.12
CA GLY A 136 1.37 -9.90 -21.48
C GLY A 136 1.12 -8.83 -20.44
N ARG A 137 2.21 -8.20 -19.95
CA ARG A 137 2.19 -7.20 -18.88
C ARG A 137 1.03 -6.21 -19.10
N SER A 138 0.14 -6.13 -18.11
CA SER A 138 -1.00 -5.22 -18.12
C SER A 138 -0.80 -4.15 -17.06
N CYS A 139 -1.20 -2.94 -17.42
CA CYS A 139 -0.99 -1.72 -16.67
C CYS A 139 -2.35 -1.16 -16.25
N ILE A 140 -2.41 -0.53 -15.07
CA ILE A 140 -3.59 0.21 -14.66
C ILE A 140 -3.76 1.41 -15.60
N ASP A 141 -4.91 1.44 -16.27
CA ASP A 141 -5.34 2.46 -17.20
C ASP A 141 -6.55 3.19 -16.62
N GLY A 142 -6.76 4.45 -17.01
CA GLY A 142 -7.90 5.24 -16.59
C GLY A 142 -8.42 6.12 -17.71
N ASN A 143 -9.73 6.35 -17.73
CA ASN A 143 -10.38 7.14 -18.78
C ASN A 143 -11.18 8.33 -18.25
N HIS A 144 -11.60 9.21 -19.15
CA HIS A 144 -12.38 10.41 -18.81
C HIS A 144 -13.79 10.08 -18.26
N GLY A 145 -14.28 8.86 -18.51
CA GLY A 145 -15.55 8.35 -17.98
C GLY A 145 -15.51 8.00 -16.50
N GLY A 146 -14.32 7.93 -15.90
CA GLY A 146 -14.15 7.59 -14.49
C GLY A 146 -13.81 6.13 -14.23
N GLU A 147 -13.55 5.33 -15.27
CA GLU A 147 -13.19 3.92 -15.11
C GLU A 147 -11.69 3.80 -14.83
N ALA A 148 -11.34 2.79 -14.03
CA ALA A 148 -9.97 2.30 -13.86
C ALA A 148 -9.98 0.79 -14.13
N TYR A 149 -9.09 0.32 -14.99
CA TYR A 149 -9.07 -1.08 -15.44
C TYR A 149 -7.67 -1.50 -15.84
N PHE A 150 -7.46 -2.80 -16.05
CA PHE A 150 -6.25 -3.28 -16.69
C PHE A 150 -6.35 -3.19 -18.21
N LEU A 151 -5.31 -2.66 -18.83
CA LEU A 151 -5.10 -2.73 -20.27
C LEU A 151 -3.68 -3.20 -20.55
N HIS A 152 -3.45 -3.78 -21.72
CA HIS A 152 -2.08 -4.04 -22.18
C HIS A 152 -1.25 -2.76 -22.08
N CYS A 153 -0.03 -2.87 -21.52
CA CYS A 153 0.85 -1.73 -21.36
C CYS A 153 1.22 -1.15 -22.74
N ASN A 154 0.76 0.06 -23.02
CA ASN A 154 0.89 0.75 -24.32
C ASN A 154 1.66 2.08 -24.23
N GLY A 155 2.02 2.53 -23.02
CA GLY A 155 2.85 3.72 -22.81
C GLY A 155 2.11 5.06 -22.98
N THR A 156 0.78 5.05 -23.09
CA THR A 156 -0.02 6.27 -23.16
C THR A 156 -0.10 6.98 -21.80
N ASP A 157 -0.45 8.27 -21.81
CA ASP A 157 -0.66 9.04 -20.57
C ASP A 157 -1.85 8.52 -19.73
N HIS A 158 -2.72 7.68 -20.31
CA HIS A 158 -3.79 7.00 -19.60
C HIS A 158 -3.27 5.92 -18.63
N GLN A 159 -2.04 5.45 -18.83
CA GLN A 159 -1.38 4.43 -17.99
C GLN A 159 -0.30 5.03 -17.09
N ARG A 160 -0.17 6.35 -17.09
CA ARG A 160 0.80 7.09 -16.30
C ARG A 160 0.09 7.77 -15.16
N TRP A 161 0.69 7.68 -13.98
CA TRP A 161 0.13 8.15 -12.73
C TRP A 161 1.17 9.01 -12.00
N ARG A 162 0.72 10.13 -11.45
CA ARG A 162 1.47 10.97 -10.52
C ARG A 162 1.03 10.64 -9.10
N VAL A 163 1.98 10.41 -8.21
CA VAL A 163 1.72 10.34 -6.78
C VAL A 163 1.75 11.74 -6.19
N VAL A 164 0.59 12.23 -5.76
CA VAL A 164 0.45 13.53 -5.08
C VAL A 164 0.46 13.29 -3.57
N PHE A 165 1.51 13.78 -2.90
CA PHE A 165 1.64 13.73 -1.45
C PHE A 165 0.78 14.81 -0.78
N GLY A 166 0.15 14.46 0.35
CA GLY A 166 -0.79 15.29 1.11
C GLY A 166 -0.15 16.20 2.15
#